data_AF-A0A834R780-F1
#
_entry.id   AF-A0A834R780-F1
#
_cell.length_a   1.000
_cell.length_b   1.000
_cell.length_c   1.000
_cell.angle_alpha   90.00
_cell.angle_beta   90.00
_cell.angle_gamma   90.00
#
_symmetry.space_group_name_H-M   'P 1'
#
loop_
_entity.id
_entity.type
_entity.pdbx_description
1 polymer ?
#
loop_
_entity_poly.entity_id
_entity_poly.type
_entity_poly.pdbx_seq_one_letter_code
_entity_poly.pdbx_strand_id
1 'polypeptide(L)'
;MIKSITLRTCVGLYDQLRLINKIYRNSPSQGLDLKINYIDSGELLQSPQKSIVLLHGFNDNFSPFIPLVEHFLAKNIRINLKQIDCLVSHSFGIQACSALWEKPDDIEIKSVGMIAPQRFGKQFLEAIKFHKLSIFPFKFNTIDELFLMVCMAYDEQVPLKDAERRTESLKKLRIPGFILFGENDNLISGKNKQRLHEILGIREKTIIDNDISSIQFDSEEIKSIILKNAKHFPHLTHSDVIYSLIEKCINI
;
A
#
# COMPACT_ATOMS: atom_id res chain seq x y z
N MET A 1 -3.88 -11.63 -18.42
CA MET A 1 -4.47 -10.82 -17.34
C MET A 1 -3.76 -11.06 -16.03
N ILE A 2 -3.73 -12.29 -15.48
CA ILE A 2 -2.86 -12.65 -14.36
C ILE A 2 -1.52 -13.16 -14.91
N LYS A 3 -0.42 -12.55 -14.47
CA LYS A 3 0.95 -12.97 -14.76
C LYS A 3 1.63 -13.34 -13.46
N SER A 4 2.78 -14.00 -13.54
CA SER A 4 3.59 -14.28 -12.36
C SER A 4 5.07 -14.03 -12.62
N ILE A 5 5.73 -13.41 -11.66
CA ILE A 5 7.20 -13.36 -11.59
C ILE A 5 7.67 -14.24 -10.43
N THR A 6 8.87 -14.80 -10.55
CA THR A 6 9.53 -15.47 -9.42
C THR A 6 10.74 -14.65 -9.04
N LEU A 7 10.78 -14.20 -7.79
CA LEU A 7 11.91 -13.46 -7.24
C LEU A 7 12.66 -14.36 -6.26
N ARG A 8 13.98 -14.44 -6.42
CA ARG A 8 14.83 -15.05 -5.41
C ARG A 8 15.15 -14.02 -4.34
N THR A 9 14.70 -14.27 -3.11
CA THR A 9 14.81 -13.36 -1.97
C THR A 9 15.61 -14.00 -0.85
N CYS A 10 16.01 -13.23 0.17
CA CYS A 10 16.71 -13.72 1.37
C CYS A 10 18.06 -14.43 1.13
N VAL A 11 18.69 -14.25 -0.03
CA VAL A 11 20.01 -14.84 -0.32
C VAL A 11 21.02 -14.33 0.71
N GLY A 12 21.65 -15.23 1.46
CA GLY A 12 22.60 -14.89 2.54
C GLY A 12 21.99 -14.26 3.80
N LEU A 13 20.71 -13.86 3.78
CA LEU A 13 20.05 -13.27 4.95
C LEU A 13 19.88 -14.30 6.07
N TYR A 14 19.44 -15.52 5.74
CA TYR A 14 19.23 -16.57 6.74
C TYR A 14 20.53 -17.03 7.40
N ASP A 15 21.67 -16.89 6.72
CA ASP A 15 22.98 -17.13 7.34
C ASP A 15 23.23 -16.12 8.46
N GLN A 16 22.94 -14.83 8.23
CA GLN A 16 23.05 -13.79 9.26
C GLN A 16 22.06 -14.01 10.40
N LEU A 17 20.80 -14.30 10.09
CA LEU A 17 19.74 -14.51 11.08
C LEU A 17 20.00 -15.74 11.97
N ARG A 18 20.64 -16.78 11.43
CA ARG A 18 21.06 -17.96 12.21
C ARG A 18 22.03 -17.64 13.33
N LEU A 19 22.88 -16.62 13.17
CA LEU A 19 23.81 -16.17 14.21
C LEU A 19 23.06 -15.52 15.39
N ILE A 20 21.88 -14.97 15.13
CA ILE A 20 21.10 -14.19 16.10
C ILE A 20 20.06 -15.08 16.79
N ASN A 21 19.40 -15.97 16.06
CA ASN A 21 18.30 -16.78 16.61
C ASN A 21 18.25 -18.20 16.01
N LYS A 22 18.19 -19.20 16.88
CA LYS A 22 18.13 -20.63 16.53
C LYS A 22 16.89 -21.03 15.76
N ILE A 23 15.83 -20.22 15.75
CA ILE A 23 14.61 -20.49 14.96
C ILE A 23 14.90 -20.60 13.45
N TYR A 24 15.94 -19.91 12.97
CA TYR A 24 16.35 -19.92 11.56
C TYR A 24 17.32 -21.04 11.20
N ARG A 25 17.64 -21.97 12.12
CA ARG A 25 18.66 -23.01 11.90
C ARG A 25 18.43 -23.83 10.64
N ASN A 26 17.17 -24.08 10.30
CA ASN A 26 16.75 -24.88 9.16
C ASN A 26 16.40 -24.05 7.92
N SER A 27 16.59 -22.73 7.95
CA SER A 27 16.29 -21.85 6.82
C SER A 27 17.32 -22.04 5.69
N PRO A 28 16.91 -21.94 4.42
CA PRO A 28 17.79 -22.17 3.27
C PRO A 28 18.82 -21.04 3.09
N SER A 29 20.12 -21.37 2.94
CA SER A 29 21.18 -20.37 2.68
C SER A 29 21.01 -19.68 1.32
N GLN A 30 20.50 -20.41 0.33
CA GLN A 30 20.23 -19.92 -1.00
C GLN A 30 19.05 -18.94 -1.08
N GLY A 31 18.39 -18.66 0.06
CA GLY A 31 17.20 -17.84 0.09
C GLY A 31 15.94 -18.62 -0.33
N LEU A 32 14.92 -17.88 -0.75
CA LEU A 32 13.61 -18.41 -1.13
C LEU A 32 13.23 -17.94 -2.52
N ASP A 33 12.66 -18.84 -3.32
CA ASP A 33 12.02 -18.49 -4.58
C ASP A 33 10.57 -18.13 -4.29
N LEU A 34 10.26 -16.85 -4.40
CA LEU A 34 8.95 -16.30 -4.11
C LEU A 34 8.22 -16.04 -5.43
N LYS A 35 7.12 -16.77 -5.66
CA LYS A 35 6.23 -16.53 -6.78
C LYS A 35 5.24 -15.41 -6.44
N ILE A 36 5.27 -14.34 -7.22
CA ILE A 36 4.36 -13.20 -7.09
C ILE A 36 3.42 -13.23 -8.28
N ASN A 37 2.12 -13.29 -8.00
CA ASN A 37 1.09 -13.13 -9.01
C ASN A 37 0.68 -11.65 -9.08
N TYR A 38 0.52 -11.12 -10.28
CA TYR A 38 0.09 -9.74 -10.50
C TYR A 38 -0.84 -9.66 -11.70
N ILE A 39 -1.63 -8.59 -11.77
CA ILE A 39 -2.46 -8.31 -12.94
C ILE A 39 -1.75 -7.29 -13.84
N ASP A 40 -1.62 -7.62 -15.12
CA ASP A 40 -1.17 -6.71 -16.16
C ASP A 40 -2.17 -6.72 -17.32
N SER A 41 -2.72 -5.54 -17.58
CA SER A 41 -3.70 -5.29 -18.63
C SER A 41 -3.07 -4.91 -19.96
N GLY A 42 -1.75 -4.73 -20.04
CA GLY A 42 -1.09 -4.13 -21.21
C GLY A 42 -1.31 -4.85 -22.53
N GLU A 43 -1.46 -6.19 -22.52
CA GLU A 43 -1.71 -6.98 -23.74
C GLU A 43 -3.15 -6.89 -24.25
N LEU A 44 -4.08 -6.44 -23.39
CA LEU A 44 -5.51 -6.31 -23.73
C LEU A 44 -5.87 -4.93 -24.28
N LEU A 45 -4.96 -3.96 -24.15
CA LEU A 45 -5.22 -2.55 -24.45
C LEU A 45 -4.44 -2.10 -25.68
N GLN A 46 -5.13 -1.49 -26.64
CA GLN A 46 -4.48 -0.84 -27.78
C GLN A 46 -3.99 0.54 -27.35
N SER A 47 -2.68 0.74 -27.32
CA SER A 47 -2.01 2.04 -27.07
C SER A 47 -2.54 2.81 -25.86
N PRO A 48 -2.46 2.24 -24.64
CA PRO A 48 -3.00 2.88 -23.45
C PRO A 48 -2.26 4.18 -23.13
N GLN A 49 -3.03 5.25 -22.88
CA GLN A 49 -2.49 6.59 -22.61
C GLN A 49 -2.23 6.86 -21.13
N LYS A 50 -2.83 6.07 -20.24
CA LYS A 50 -2.75 6.26 -18.79
C LYS A 50 -2.49 4.96 -18.05
N SER A 51 -1.90 5.07 -16.87
CA SER A 51 -1.59 3.94 -15.99
C SER A 51 -1.91 4.12 -14.52
N ILE A 52 -2.43 3.05 -13.94
CA ILE A 52 -2.66 2.93 -12.50
C ILE A 52 -1.85 1.77 -11.93
N VAL A 53 -1.46 1.85 -10.66
CA VAL A 53 -0.89 0.73 -9.92
C VAL A 53 -1.68 0.57 -8.63
N LEU A 54 -2.02 -0.68 -8.29
CA LEU A 54 -2.86 -1.02 -7.15
C LEU A 54 -2.07 -1.88 -6.17
N LEU A 55 -1.97 -1.43 -4.92
CA LEU A 55 -1.23 -2.11 -3.85
C LEU A 55 -2.18 -2.54 -2.72
N HIS A 56 -2.23 -3.84 -2.45
CA HIS A 56 -3.10 -4.41 -1.41
C HIS A 56 -2.52 -4.28 -0.01
N GLY A 57 -3.37 -4.54 0.99
CA GLY A 57 -3.02 -4.56 2.40
C GLY A 57 -2.41 -5.89 2.85
N PHE A 58 -2.16 -6.01 4.16
CA PHE A 58 -1.60 -7.20 4.79
C PHE A 58 -2.59 -8.37 4.79
N ASN A 59 -2.11 -9.57 4.45
CA ASN A 59 -2.91 -10.81 4.37
C ASN A 59 -4.02 -10.73 3.32
N ASP A 60 -3.72 -10.04 2.22
CA ASP A 60 -4.62 -9.83 1.09
C ASP A 60 -3.91 -10.24 -0.21
N ASN A 61 -4.61 -10.18 -1.34
CA ASN A 61 -4.02 -10.37 -2.66
C ASN A 61 -4.66 -9.40 -3.67
N PHE A 62 -4.48 -9.62 -4.96
CA PHE A 62 -5.07 -8.75 -5.98
C PHE A 62 -6.60 -8.86 -6.10
N SER A 63 -7.23 -9.90 -5.52
CA SER A 63 -8.65 -10.22 -5.77
C SER A 63 -9.62 -9.11 -5.37
N PRO A 64 -9.46 -8.41 -4.22
CA PRO A 64 -10.36 -7.30 -3.87
C PRO A 64 -10.31 -6.12 -4.84
N PHE A 65 -9.26 -6.02 -5.65
CA PHE A 65 -9.16 -5.02 -6.71
C PHE A 65 -9.74 -5.46 -8.05
N ILE A 66 -10.22 -6.70 -8.21
CA ILE A 66 -10.78 -7.17 -9.49
C ILE A 66 -11.87 -6.22 -10.02
N PRO A 67 -12.87 -5.78 -9.22
CA PRO A 67 -13.86 -4.82 -9.69
C PRO A 67 -13.26 -3.49 -10.17
N LEU A 68 -12.23 -3.00 -9.48
CA LEU A 68 -11.51 -1.76 -9.83
C LEU A 68 -10.73 -1.93 -11.15
N VAL A 69 -10.09 -3.08 -11.32
CA VAL A 69 -9.36 -3.45 -12.53
C VAL A 69 -10.31 -3.53 -13.73
N GLU A 70 -11.45 -4.20 -13.60
CA GLU A 70 -12.45 -4.34 -14.66
C GLU A 70 -13.00 -2.97 -15.11
N HIS A 71 -13.28 -2.09 -14.15
CA HIS A 71 -13.74 -0.72 -14.42
C HIS A 71 -12.73 0.07 -15.27
N PHE A 72 -11.45 0.07 -14.90
CA PHE A 72 -10.43 0.84 -15.61
C PHE A 72 -9.98 0.22 -16.93
N LEU A 73 -10.06 -1.11 -17.05
CA LEU A 73 -9.89 -1.82 -18.31
C LEU A 73 -10.92 -1.37 -19.36
N ALA A 74 -12.19 -1.25 -18.97
CA ALA A 74 -13.26 -0.79 -19.86
C ALA A 74 -13.05 0.65 -20.37
N LYS A 75 -12.21 1.44 -19.69
CA LYS A 75 -11.85 2.82 -20.04
C LYS A 75 -10.51 2.95 -20.79
N ASN A 76 -9.92 1.84 -21.23
CA ASN A 76 -8.62 1.79 -21.92
C ASN A 76 -7.43 2.33 -21.08
N ILE A 77 -7.49 2.15 -19.76
CA ILE A 77 -6.42 2.54 -18.82
C ILE A 77 -5.60 1.31 -18.43
N ARG A 78 -4.27 1.41 -18.58
CA ARG A 78 -3.34 0.29 -18.33
C ARG A 78 -2.92 0.22 -16.87
N ILE A 79 -2.37 -0.93 -16.47
CA ILE A 79 -1.54 -1.05 -15.29
C ILE A 79 -0.06 -1.06 -15.74
N ASN A 80 0.72 -0.03 -15.39
CA ASN A 80 2.10 0.16 -15.88
C ASN A 80 3.01 0.73 -14.76
N LEU A 81 4.30 0.42 -14.82
CA LEU A 81 5.28 0.70 -13.75
C LEU A 81 6.25 1.86 -14.04
N LYS A 82 6.39 2.33 -15.30
CA LYS A 82 7.37 3.39 -15.63
C LYS A 82 6.85 4.81 -15.36
N GLN A 83 5.58 5.04 -15.66
CA GLN A 83 4.85 6.26 -15.34
C GLN A 83 3.52 5.83 -14.76
N ILE A 84 3.15 6.40 -13.63
CA ILE A 84 1.95 6.03 -12.87
C ILE A 84 1.13 7.30 -12.71
N ASP A 85 0.02 7.40 -13.45
CA ASP A 85 -0.90 8.54 -13.32
C ASP A 85 -1.57 8.55 -11.95
N CYS A 86 -1.87 7.38 -11.38
CA CYS A 86 -2.35 7.27 -10.00
C CYS A 86 -1.86 5.98 -9.32
N LEU A 87 -1.12 6.13 -8.21
CA LEU A 87 -0.76 5.01 -7.35
C LEU A 87 -1.80 4.86 -6.23
N VAL A 88 -2.52 3.75 -6.25
CA VAL A 88 -3.57 3.46 -5.27
C VAL A 88 -3.06 2.41 -4.29
N SER A 89 -3.24 2.67 -3.00
CA SER A 89 -2.88 1.72 -1.94
C SER A 89 -4.03 1.55 -0.97
N HIS A 90 -4.16 0.34 -0.42
CA HIS A 90 -5.11 0.05 0.64
C HIS A 90 -4.39 -0.41 1.91
N SER A 91 -4.83 0.04 3.09
CA SER A 91 -4.33 -0.42 4.39
C SER A 91 -2.80 -0.37 4.46
N PHE A 92 -2.14 -1.49 4.73
CA PHE A 92 -0.68 -1.59 4.78
C PHE A 92 0.04 -1.34 3.45
N GLY A 93 -0.69 -1.31 2.33
CA GLY A 93 -0.17 -0.94 1.02
C GLY A 93 0.53 0.42 1.02
N ILE A 94 0.19 1.33 1.95
CA ILE A 94 0.90 2.61 2.12
C ILE A 94 2.40 2.45 2.40
N GLN A 95 2.84 1.32 2.97
CA GLN A 95 4.26 1.09 3.24
C GLN A 95 5.03 0.79 1.96
N ALA A 96 4.46 -0.08 1.12
CA ALA A 96 5.00 -0.38 -0.20
C ALA A 96 4.94 0.85 -1.11
N CYS A 97 3.80 1.57 -1.05
CA CYS A 97 3.62 2.89 -1.63
C CYS A 97 4.82 3.74 -1.23
N SER A 98 4.95 4.14 0.04
CA SER A 98 5.99 5.07 0.51
C SER A 98 7.43 4.63 0.20
N ALA A 99 7.69 3.32 0.14
CA ALA A 99 9.01 2.77 -0.20
C ALA A 99 9.40 2.99 -1.67
N LEU A 100 8.45 2.98 -2.61
CA LEU A 100 8.71 3.25 -4.02
C LEU A 100 9.34 4.64 -4.25
N TRP A 101 9.10 5.58 -3.33
CA TRP A 101 9.65 6.94 -3.41
C TRP A 101 11.01 7.14 -2.76
N GLU A 102 11.55 6.13 -2.06
CA GLU A 102 12.92 6.23 -1.54
C GLU A 102 13.97 6.15 -2.66
N LYS A 103 13.58 5.66 -3.85
CA LYS A 103 14.40 5.55 -5.06
C LYS A 103 13.57 5.92 -6.30
N PRO A 104 13.27 7.21 -6.50
CA PRO A 104 12.36 7.66 -7.54
C PRO A 104 12.94 7.58 -8.96
N ASP A 105 14.25 7.30 -9.11
CA ASP A 105 15.02 7.56 -10.33
C ASP A 105 14.47 6.87 -11.60
N ASP A 106 13.61 5.86 -11.48
CA ASP A 106 13.03 5.12 -12.59
C ASP A 106 11.48 5.16 -12.69
N ILE A 107 10.78 5.80 -11.73
CA ILE A 107 9.31 5.79 -11.66
C ILE A 107 8.75 7.18 -11.37
N GLU A 108 8.00 7.73 -12.33
CA GLU A 108 7.24 8.97 -12.14
C GLU A 108 5.82 8.66 -11.62
N ILE A 109 5.41 9.29 -10.51
CA ILE A 109 4.07 9.13 -9.93
C ILE A 109 3.38 10.50 -9.86
N LYS A 110 2.28 10.67 -10.61
CA LYS A 110 1.58 11.96 -10.73
C LYS A 110 0.59 12.23 -9.60
N SER A 111 -0.06 11.18 -9.10
CA SER A 111 -1.05 11.30 -8.02
C SER A 111 -1.12 10.04 -7.16
N VAL A 112 -1.73 10.17 -5.97
CA VAL A 112 -1.89 9.06 -5.02
C VAL A 112 -3.32 8.92 -4.49
N GLY A 113 -3.80 7.69 -4.39
CA GLY A 113 -5.04 7.34 -3.70
C GLY A 113 -4.77 6.40 -2.53
N MET A 114 -4.89 6.89 -1.30
CA MET A 114 -4.64 6.08 -0.10
C MET A 114 -5.95 5.74 0.59
N ILE A 115 -6.35 4.47 0.52
CA ILE A 115 -7.62 3.98 1.04
C ILE A 115 -7.39 3.28 2.37
N ALA A 116 -8.00 3.81 3.42
CA ALA A 116 -7.85 3.37 4.80
C ALA A 116 -6.38 3.04 5.15
N PRO A 117 -5.42 3.95 4.93
CA PRO A 117 -4.01 3.60 5.07
C PRO A 117 -3.63 3.32 6.52
N GLN A 118 -2.99 2.17 6.73
CA GLN A 118 -2.56 1.70 8.03
C GLN A 118 -1.04 1.70 8.12
N ARG A 119 -0.52 2.35 9.16
CA ARG A 119 0.91 2.36 9.48
C ARG A 119 1.23 1.25 10.48
N PHE A 120 2.48 0.79 10.48
CA PHE A 120 2.99 -0.02 11.58
C PHE A 120 2.90 0.79 12.88
N GLY A 121 1.98 0.40 13.76
CA GLY A 121 1.86 0.96 15.10
C GLY A 121 2.56 0.07 16.12
N LYS A 122 3.02 0.65 17.24
CA LYS A 122 3.59 -0.10 18.37
C LYS A 122 2.69 -1.26 18.82
N GLN A 123 1.37 -1.05 18.84
CA GLN A 123 0.37 -2.07 19.18
C GLN A 123 0.30 -3.22 18.17
N PHE A 124 0.48 -2.94 16.87
CA PHE A 124 0.53 -3.98 15.85
C PHE A 124 1.84 -4.76 15.98
N LEU A 125 2.97 -4.08 16.16
CA LEU A 125 4.25 -4.74 16.45
C LEU A 125 4.21 -5.55 17.75
N GLU A 126 3.46 -5.12 18.77
CA GLU A 126 3.24 -5.86 20.02
C GLU A 126 2.29 -7.06 19.84
N ALA A 127 1.20 -6.92 19.08
CA ALA A 127 0.37 -8.05 18.67
C ALA A 127 1.19 -9.05 17.84
N ILE A 128 2.17 -8.55 17.11
CA ILE A 128 3.15 -9.32 16.35
C ILE A 128 4.30 -9.84 17.22
N LYS A 129 4.53 -9.31 18.42
CA LYS A 129 5.51 -9.88 19.37
C LYS A 129 5.07 -11.24 19.90
N PHE A 130 3.79 -11.62 19.76
CA PHE A 130 3.35 -13.02 19.89
C PHE A 130 4.14 -13.98 18.98
N HIS A 131 4.76 -13.49 17.90
CA HIS A 131 5.55 -14.31 16.97
C HIS A 131 7.02 -14.47 17.38
N LYS A 132 7.48 -13.76 18.43
CA LYS A 132 8.75 -14.07 19.08
C LYS A 132 8.67 -15.32 19.96
N LEU A 133 7.47 -15.85 20.17
CA LEU A 133 7.27 -17.14 20.80
C LEU A 133 7.74 -18.23 19.82
N SER A 134 8.61 -19.13 20.30
CA SER A 134 9.26 -20.20 19.51
C SER A 134 8.29 -21.20 18.85
N ILE A 135 7.00 -21.07 19.12
CA ILE A 135 5.90 -21.95 18.68
C ILE A 135 5.29 -21.55 17.33
N PHE A 136 5.61 -20.38 16.78
CA PHE A 136 5.11 -19.95 15.45
C PHE A 136 6.27 -19.70 14.47
N PRO A 137 6.82 -20.76 13.82
CA PRO A 137 7.78 -20.57 12.74
C PRO A 137 7.05 -19.98 11.54
N PHE A 138 7.40 -18.73 11.16
CA PHE A 138 6.98 -18.18 9.87
C PHE A 138 7.53 -19.07 8.76
N LYS A 139 6.64 -19.56 7.89
CA LYS A 139 7.01 -20.08 6.58
C LYS A 139 6.87 -18.90 5.64
N PHE A 140 7.98 -18.30 5.18
CA PHE A 140 7.95 -17.11 4.32
C PHE A 140 7.59 -17.50 2.88
N ASN A 141 6.40 -18.03 2.70
CA ASN A 141 5.94 -18.60 1.44
C ASN A 141 5.24 -17.55 0.58
N THR A 142 4.93 -16.38 1.16
CA THR A 142 4.22 -15.28 0.50
C THR A 142 4.98 -13.96 0.62
N ILE A 143 4.69 -13.04 -0.31
CA ILE A 143 5.33 -11.72 -0.35
C ILE A 143 5.02 -10.93 0.92
N ASP A 144 3.81 -11.10 1.46
CA ASP A 144 3.35 -10.45 2.69
C ASP A 144 4.16 -10.91 3.89
N GLU A 145 4.43 -12.21 4.02
CA GLU A 145 5.27 -12.76 5.10
C GLU A 145 6.73 -12.31 4.95
N LEU A 146 7.22 -12.17 3.71
CA LEU A 146 8.55 -11.64 3.44
C LEU A 146 8.67 -10.15 3.78
N PHE A 147 7.70 -9.32 3.39
CA PHE A 147 7.65 -7.91 3.77
C PHE A 147 7.53 -7.74 5.29
N LEU A 148 6.71 -8.58 5.93
CA LEU A 148 6.60 -8.63 7.38
C LEU A 148 7.96 -8.96 8.03
N MET A 149 8.67 -9.96 7.49
CA MET A 149 10.01 -10.35 7.95
C MET A 149 11.05 -9.24 7.75
N VAL A 150 11.14 -8.63 6.57
CA VAL A 150 12.10 -7.55 6.28
C VAL A 150 11.86 -6.35 7.18
N CYS A 151 10.59 -6.01 7.43
CA CYS A 151 10.23 -4.95 8.37
C CYS A 151 10.55 -5.30 9.83
N MET A 152 10.52 -6.58 10.23
CA MET A 152 10.67 -6.99 11.64
C MET A 152 12.06 -7.47 12.06
N ALA A 153 12.84 -8.05 11.14
CA ALA A 153 14.06 -8.79 11.48
C ALA A 153 15.30 -7.91 11.63
N TYR A 154 15.32 -6.73 11.00
CA TYR A 154 16.52 -5.90 10.96
C TYR A 154 16.67 -4.91 12.13
N ASP A 155 15.57 -4.41 12.72
CA ASP A 155 15.56 -3.60 13.96
C ASP A 155 14.10 -3.34 14.37
N GLU A 156 13.72 -3.42 15.65
CA GLU A 156 12.37 -3.05 16.11
C GLU A 156 12.05 -1.57 15.88
N GLN A 157 13.08 -0.72 15.79
CA GLN A 157 12.94 0.71 15.58
C GLN A 157 12.86 1.08 14.10
N VAL A 158 13.45 0.31 13.19
CA VAL A 158 13.42 0.54 11.73
C VAL A 158 12.01 0.64 11.16
N PRO A 159 11.08 -0.33 11.35
CA PRO A 159 9.74 -0.22 10.78
C PRO A 159 8.94 0.95 11.37
N LEU A 160 9.27 1.45 12.56
CA LEU A 160 8.60 2.62 13.15
C LEU A 160 9.24 3.94 12.68
N LYS A 161 10.57 4.07 12.80
CA LYS A 161 11.34 5.26 12.41
C LYS A 161 11.33 5.44 10.90
N ASP A 162 11.56 4.38 10.13
CA ASP A 162 11.53 4.46 8.68
C ASP A 162 10.11 4.57 8.15
N ALA A 163 9.09 4.00 8.79
CA ALA A 163 7.71 4.29 8.35
C ALA A 163 7.34 5.76 8.54
N GLU A 164 7.78 6.43 9.62
CA GLU A 164 7.56 7.88 9.77
C GLU A 164 8.32 8.64 8.70
N ARG A 165 9.62 8.39 8.57
CA ARG A 165 10.48 9.01 7.56
C ARG A 165 9.96 8.82 6.13
N ARG A 166 9.48 7.61 5.80
CA ARG A 166 8.88 7.26 4.49
C ARG A 166 7.55 7.96 4.24
N THR A 167 6.72 8.07 5.27
CA THR A 167 5.46 8.82 5.15
C THR A 167 5.75 10.33 5.03
N GLU A 168 6.77 10.84 5.73
CA GLU A 168 7.24 12.23 5.61
C GLU A 168 7.80 12.54 4.22
N SER A 169 8.45 11.59 3.54
CA SER A 169 8.87 11.81 2.15
C SER A 169 7.70 12.08 1.21
N LEU A 170 6.51 11.50 1.45
CA LEU A 170 5.31 11.79 0.65
C LEU A 170 4.95 13.28 0.71
N LYS A 171 5.08 13.91 1.88
CA LYS A 171 4.83 15.35 2.05
C LYS A 171 5.84 16.20 1.28
N LYS A 172 7.11 15.79 1.23
CA LYS A 172 8.16 16.55 0.53
C LYS A 172 7.97 16.54 -0.99
N LEU A 173 7.35 15.49 -1.52
CA LEU A 173 7.16 15.30 -2.95
C LEU A 173 6.02 16.12 -3.53
N ARG A 174 5.14 16.68 -2.67
CA ARG A 174 4.02 17.52 -3.10
C ARG A 174 3.18 16.85 -4.20
N ILE A 175 2.89 15.56 -4.02
CA ILE A 175 2.08 14.81 -4.97
C ILE A 175 0.60 15.00 -4.60
N PRO A 176 -0.25 15.44 -5.55
CA PRO A 176 -1.66 15.61 -5.28
C PRO A 176 -2.37 14.26 -5.12
N GLY A 177 -3.48 14.26 -4.40
CA GLY A 177 -4.28 13.06 -4.28
C GLY A 177 -5.19 13.05 -3.07
N PHE A 178 -5.52 11.86 -2.58
CA PHE A 178 -6.37 11.71 -1.41
C PHE A 178 -5.89 10.66 -0.42
N ILE A 179 -6.28 10.88 0.84
CA ILE A 179 -6.39 9.86 1.86
C ILE A 179 -7.87 9.72 2.23
N LEU A 180 -8.38 8.49 2.24
CA LEU A 180 -9.77 8.22 2.54
C LEU A 180 -9.89 7.25 3.71
N PHE A 181 -10.72 7.59 4.70
CA PHE A 181 -11.13 6.66 5.75
C PHE A 181 -12.63 6.45 5.73
N GLY A 182 -13.07 5.23 6.04
CA GLY A 182 -14.45 5.00 6.42
C GLY A 182 -14.74 5.62 7.79
N GLU A 183 -15.89 6.27 7.93
CA GLU A 183 -16.38 6.82 9.19
C GLU A 183 -16.42 5.76 10.29
N ASN A 184 -16.84 4.54 9.93
CA ASN A 184 -16.97 3.39 10.82
C ASN A 184 -15.76 2.44 10.75
N ASP A 185 -14.60 2.91 10.30
CA ASP A 185 -13.37 2.12 10.31
C ASP A 185 -12.80 2.04 11.74
N ASN A 186 -13.01 0.88 12.37
CA ASN A 186 -12.53 0.54 13.71
C ASN A 186 -11.20 -0.23 13.71
N LEU A 187 -10.65 -0.58 12.54
CA LEU A 187 -9.37 -1.29 12.45
C LEU A 187 -8.18 -0.32 12.62
N ILE A 188 -8.37 0.94 12.25
CA ILE A 188 -7.38 1.99 12.44
C ILE A 188 -7.84 2.91 13.57
N SER A 189 -7.05 2.96 14.65
CA SER A 189 -7.35 3.84 15.78
C SER A 189 -7.37 5.32 15.37
N GLY A 190 -8.24 6.12 16.02
CA GLY A 190 -8.31 7.56 15.78
C GLY A 190 -6.96 8.28 15.99
N LYS A 191 -6.17 7.81 16.96
CA LYS A 191 -4.80 8.29 17.21
C LYS A 191 -3.88 8.05 16.02
N ASN A 192 -3.94 6.87 15.39
CA ASN A 192 -3.13 6.57 14.21
C ASN A 192 -3.58 7.39 12.99
N LYS A 193 -4.90 7.57 12.80
CA LYS A 193 -5.45 8.46 11.75
C LYS A 193 -4.95 9.90 11.94
N GLN A 194 -5.03 10.42 13.16
CA GLN A 194 -4.55 11.77 13.50
C GLN A 194 -3.05 11.92 13.25
N ARG A 195 -2.23 10.97 13.72
CA ARG A 195 -0.78 11.00 13.54
C ARG A 195 -0.39 11.01 12.06
N LEU A 196 -1.09 10.25 11.22
CA LEU A 196 -0.86 10.26 9.77
C LEU A 196 -1.21 11.62 9.15
N HIS A 197 -2.34 12.23 9.52
CA HIS A 197 -2.67 13.60 9.07
C HIS A 197 -1.60 14.61 9.48
N GLU A 198 -1.09 14.56 10.72
CA GLU A 198 -0.02 15.45 11.20
C GLU A 198 1.25 15.33 10.34
N ILE A 199 1.67 14.11 10.02
CA ILE A 199 2.86 13.84 9.21
C ILE A 199 2.67 14.36 7.78
N LEU A 200 1.51 14.11 7.18
CA LEU A 200 1.19 14.59 5.83
C LEU A 200 0.90 16.10 5.79
N GLY A 201 0.78 16.76 6.96
CA GLY A 201 0.45 18.18 7.04
C GLY A 201 -1.02 18.50 6.74
N ILE A 202 -1.89 17.50 6.79
CA ILE A 202 -3.31 17.63 6.48
C ILE A 202 -4.05 18.24 7.68
N ARG A 203 -4.71 19.38 7.44
CA ARG A 203 -5.45 20.12 8.48
C ARG A 203 -6.97 19.94 8.34
N GLU A 204 -7.45 19.93 7.11
CA GLU A 204 -8.87 19.87 6.81
C GLU A 204 -9.30 18.45 6.42
N LYS A 205 -10.53 18.11 6.80
CA LYS A 205 -11.16 16.83 6.48
C LYS A 205 -12.49 17.10 5.82
N THR A 206 -12.68 16.57 4.62
CA THR A 206 -13.96 16.64 3.93
C THR A 206 -14.75 15.38 4.26
N ILE A 207 -15.92 15.54 4.89
CA ILE A 207 -16.83 14.43 5.13
C ILE A 207 -17.78 14.36 3.93
N ILE A 208 -17.83 13.20 3.27
CA ILE A 208 -18.70 12.96 2.12
C ILE A 208 -19.58 11.73 2.38
N ASP A 209 -20.71 11.70 1.68
CA ASP A 209 -21.47 10.47 1.47
C ASP A 209 -21.13 9.96 0.06
N ASN A 210 -22.06 10.05 -0.90
CA ASN A 210 -21.80 9.65 -2.29
C ASN A 210 -21.41 10.81 -3.24
N ASP A 211 -21.60 12.07 -2.81
CA ASP A 211 -21.29 13.23 -3.65
C ASP A 211 -19.83 13.67 -3.48
N ILE A 212 -19.09 13.64 -4.59
CA ILE A 212 -17.69 14.09 -4.67
C ILE A 212 -17.50 15.31 -5.56
N SER A 213 -18.58 15.98 -5.98
CA SER A 213 -18.54 17.13 -6.89
C SER A 213 -17.68 18.28 -6.37
N SER A 214 -17.71 18.51 -5.05
CA SER A 214 -16.92 19.52 -4.34
C SER A 214 -15.45 19.16 -4.18
N ILE A 215 -15.05 17.92 -4.44
CA ILE A 215 -13.66 17.47 -4.32
C ILE A 215 -12.95 17.78 -5.63
N GLN A 216 -12.02 18.73 -5.56
CA GLN A 216 -11.05 19.03 -6.62
C GLN A 216 -9.66 18.65 -6.12
N PHE A 217 -8.82 18.11 -6.99
CA PHE A 217 -7.42 17.86 -6.69
C PHE A 217 -6.59 18.88 -7.45
N ASP A 218 -6.22 19.95 -6.76
CA ASP A 218 -5.29 20.98 -7.18
C ASP A 218 -3.85 20.48 -6.95
N SER A 219 -2.91 20.99 -7.74
CA SER A 219 -1.51 20.60 -7.67
C SER A 219 -0.94 20.81 -6.26
N GLU A 220 -0.24 19.79 -5.76
CA GLU A 220 0.60 19.80 -4.57
C GLU A 220 0.01 19.40 -3.21
N GLU A 221 -1.28 19.02 -3.09
CA GLU A 221 -1.86 18.63 -1.80
C GLU A 221 -2.62 17.29 -1.80
N ILE A 222 -2.45 16.53 -0.71
CA ILE A 222 -3.24 15.33 -0.41
C ILE A 222 -4.45 15.74 0.44
N LYS A 223 -5.66 15.51 -0.07
CA LYS A 223 -6.91 15.82 0.65
C LYS A 223 -7.34 14.67 1.55
N SER A 224 -7.76 14.97 2.78
CA SER A 224 -8.39 13.95 3.65
C SER A 224 -9.89 13.90 3.44
N ILE A 225 -10.37 12.71 3.14
CA ILE A 225 -11.77 12.39 2.91
C ILE A 225 -12.25 11.39 3.97
N ILE A 226 -13.38 11.68 4.61
CA ILE A 226 -14.08 10.73 5.47
C ILE A 226 -15.36 10.32 4.76
N LEU A 227 -15.48 9.04 4.44
CA LEU A 227 -16.64 8.48 3.76
C LEU A 227 -17.65 7.98 4.79
N LYS A 228 -18.83 8.60 4.82
CA LYS A 228 -19.95 8.21 5.70
C LYS A 228 -20.37 6.78 5.44
N ASN A 229 -20.84 6.10 6.48
CA ASN A 229 -21.32 4.72 6.43
C ASN A 229 -20.30 3.66 5.97
N ALA A 230 -19.09 4.06 5.58
CA ALA A 230 -18.05 3.15 5.15
C ALA A 230 -17.21 2.58 6.31
N LYS A 231 -16.71 1.37 6.12
CA LYS A 231 -15.77 0.67 7.02
C LYS A 231 -14.36 0.69 6.42
N HIS A 232 -13.52 -0.27 6.81
CA HIS A 232 -12.11 -0.36 6.38
C HIS A 232 -11.91 -0.69 4.89
N PHE A 233 -12.91 -1.29 4.22
CA PHE A 233 -12.86 -1.65 2.80
C PHE A 233 -13.89 -0.85 1.98
N PRO A 234 -13.75 0.49 1.91
CA PRO A 234 -14.70 1.35 1.20
C PRO A 234 -14.69 1.05 -0.31
N HIS A 235 -13.57 0.62 -0.88
CA HIS A 235 -13.48 0.25 -2.30
C HIS A 235 -14.35 -0.95 -2.71
N LEU A 236 -14.77 -1.78 -1.75
CA LEU A 236 -15.69 -2.89 -1.99
C LEU A 236 -17.16 -2.52 -1.79
N THR A 237 -17.42 -1.50 -0.97
CA THR A 237 -18.78 -1.17 -0.48
C THR A 237 -19.32 0.12 -1.07
N HIS A 238 -18.44 0.99 -1.53
CA HIS A 238 -18.70 2.32 -2.07
C HIS A 238 -17.81 2.53 -3.31
N SER A 239 -17.78 1.51 -4.17
CA SER A 239 -16.90 1.42 -5.33
C SER A 239 -16.98 2.67 -6.20
N ASP A 240 -18.19 3.15 -6.49
CA ASP A 240 -18.42 4.27 -7.40
C ASP A 240 -17.78 5.57 -6.92
N VAL A 241 -17.81 5.82 -5.61
CA VAL A 241 -17.13 6.96 -4.98
C VAL A 241 -15.62 6.82 -5.15
N ILE A 242 -15.06 5.64 -4.86
CA ILE A 242 -13.63 5.38 -4.97
C ILE A 242 -13.16 5.50 -6.44
N TYR A 243 -13.94 4.96 -7.38
CA TYR A 243 -13.64 5.02 -8.81
C TYR A 243 -13.58 6.47 -9.27
N SER A 244 -14.58 7.26 -8.89
CA SER A 244 -14.68 8.65 -9.29
C SER A 244 -13.58 9.52 -8.67
N LEU A 245 -13.13 9.23 -7.44
CA LEU A 245 -11.98 9.90 -6.82
C LEU A 245 -10.66 9.57 -7.55
N ILE A 246 -10.45 8.29 -7.88
CA ILE A 246 -9.27 7.86 -8.63
C ILE A 246 -9.28 8.48 -10.04
N GLU A 247 -10.44 8.56 -10.70
CA GLU A 247 -10.56 9.21 -12.01
C GLU A 247 -10.17 10.69 -11.97
N LYS A 248 -10.59 11.42 -10.93
CA LYS A 248 -10.13 12.80 -10.74
C LYS A 248 -8.61 12.87 -10.58
N CYS A 249 -7.99 11.93 -9.86
CA CYS A 249 -6.54 11.87 -9.67
C CYS A 249 -5.77 11.54 -10.96
N ILE A 250 -6.30 10.62 -11.78
CA ILE A 250 -5.73 10.24 -13.08
C ILE A 250 -5.76 11.40 -14.10
N ASN A 251 -6.62 12.39 -13.89
CA ASN A 251 -6.83 13.52 -14.80
C ASN A 251 -6.14 14.82 -14.36
N ILE A 252 -5.34 14.77 -13.30
CA ILE A 252 -4.41 15.85 -12.93
C ILE A 252 -3.26 15.91 -13.94
#